data_AF-A0AAN1XZV8-F1
#
_entry.id   AF-A0AAN1XZV8-F1
#
_cell.length_a   1.000
_cell.length_b   1.000
_cell.length_c   1.000
_cell.angle_alpha   90.00
_cell.angle_beta   90.00
_cell.angle_gamma   90.00
#
_symmetry.space_group_name_H-M   'P 1'
#
loop_
_entity.id
_entity.type
_entity.pdbx_description
1 polymer ?
#
loop_
_entity_poly.entity_id
_entity_poly.type
_entity_poly.pdbx_seq_one_letter_code
_entity_poly.pdbx_strand_id
1 'polypeptide(L)'
;MTNAQIAVIDYGGGNIGSLLAALERRSVDLVLTGDPAVVAAAPAAILPGDGAFGATMDALRERGIDRAVREVVAAGRPFLGICVGMQVLFDSSDEYGGAAGLGILPGDVRRFTNAPRIPHMGWNDLTIERTHPFVDGVRSGSWAYFLHSYRVTASDALVASCTYGERFAAIVARGNVMATQFHPEKSRAAGARLLDNFLALCDARSREALT
;
A
#
# COMPACT_ATOMS: atom_id res chain seq x y z
N MET A 1 21.31 -6.89 -2.03
CA MET A 1 21.03 -6.83 -0.58
C MET A 1 20.68 -5.39 -0.31
N THR A 2 19.49 -5.15 0.25
CA THR A 2 19.07 -3.77 0.51
C THR A 2 19.74 -3.26 1.76
N ASN A 3 20.39 -2.10 1.71
CA ASN A 3 21.02 -1.47 2.89
C ASN A 3 20.06 -0.53 3.65
N ALA A 4 18.81 -0.39 3.19
CA ALA A 4 17.81 0.44 3.82
C ALA A 4 17.03 -0.37 4.88
N GLN A 5 17.05 0.08 6.14
CA GLN A 5 16.13 -0.43 7.15
C GLN A 5 14.70 -0.02 6.79
N ILE A 6 13.80 -0.98 6.63
CA ILE A 6 12.40 -0.75 6.27
C ILE A 6 11.53 -0.91 7.52
N ALA A 7 10.79 0.14 7.89
CA ALA A 7 9.79 0.04 8.94
C ALA A 7 8.51 -0.62 8.40
N VAL A 8 8.18 -1.81 8.93
CA VAL A 8 6.86 -2.42 8.74
C VAL A 8 5.99 -1.97 9.90
N ILE A 9 4.96 -1.18 9.60
CA ILE A 9 4.14 -0.51 10.62
C ILE A 9 3.16 -1.50 11.24
N ASP A 10 3.28 -1.69 12.56
CA ASP A 10 2.34 -2.44 13.38
C ASP A 10 1.51 -1.50 14.26
N TYR A 11 0.29 -1.21 13.83
CA TYR A 11 -0.66 -0.40 14.58
C TYR A 11 -1.64 -1.26 15.41
N GLY A 12 -1.36 -2.56 15.57
CA GLY A 12 -2.23 -3.53 16.23
C GLY A 12 -3.33 -4.10 15.33
N GLY A 13 -3.28 -3.82 14.02
CA GLY A 13 -4.21 -4.32 13.02
C GLY A 13 -3.58 -5.39 12.12
N GLY A 14 -4.19 -6.57 12.10
CA GLY A 14 -4.12 -7.48 10.96
C GLY A 14 -3.10 -8.59 10.92
N ASN A 15 -3.14 -9.34 9.82
CA ASN A 15 -2.27 -10.50 9.57
C ASN A 15 -1.00 -10.11 8.80
N ILE A 16 0.01 -9.63 9.53
CA ILE A 16 1.28 -9.13 8.98
C ILE A 16 2.27 -10.28 8.66
N GLY A 17 2.05 -11.49 9.20
CA GLY A 17 3.01 -12.60 9.10
C GLY A 17 3.33 -13.04 7.66
N SER A 18 2.34 -13.02 6.76
CA SER A 18 2.57 -13.37 5.35
C SER A 18 3.48 -12.35 4.64
N LEU A 19 3.33 -11.07 4.99
CA LEU A 19 4.14 -9.99 4.44
C LEU A 19 5.57 -10.08 4.96
N LEU A 20 5.76 -10.28 6.28
CA LEU A 20 7.08 -10.45 6.87
C LEU A 20 7.81 -11.62 6.24
N ALA A 21 7.18 -12.78 6.16
CA ALA A 21 7.77 -13.95 5.51
C ALA A 21 8.15 -13.66 4.04
N ALA A 22 7.35 -12.86 3.32
CA ALA A 22 7.67 -12.46 1.95
C ALA A 22 8.88 -11.53 1.86
N LEU A 23 9.04 -10.60 2.82
CA LEU A 23 10.17 -9.68 2.87
C LEU A 23 11.44 -10.38 3.38
N GLU A 24 11.37 -11.20 4.42
CA GLU A 24 12.50 -11.95 4.97
C GLU A 24 13.20 -12.84 3.92
N ARG A 25 12.43 -13.47 3.02
CA ARG A 25 12.97 -14.25 1.88
C ARG A 25 13.85 -13.44 0.92
N ARG A 26 13.82 -12.10 1.01
CA ARG A 26 14.61 -11.18 0.19
C ARG A 26 15.83 -10.63 0.92
N SER A 27 16.09 -11.12 2.14
CA SER A 27 17.24 -10.75 2.97
C SER A 27 17.37 -9.23 3.14
N VAL A 28 16.25 -8.58 3.43
CA VAL A 28 16.16 -7.14 3.65
C VAL A 28 16.15 -6.83 5.15
N ASP A 29 16.73 -5.69 5.52
CA ASP A 29 16.72 -5.23 6.92
C ASP A 29 15.36 -4.61 7.26
N LEU A 30 14.66 -5.21 8.22
CA LEU A 30 13.27 -4.91 8.55
C LEU A 30 13.15 -4.65 10.05
N VAL A 31 12.36 -3.64 10.40
CA VAL A 31 11.90 -3.42 11.76
C VAL A 31 10.37 -3.42 11.79
N LEU A 32 9.78 -4.41 12.46
CA LEU A 32 8.36 -4.38 12.80
C LEU A 32 8.18 -3.44 14.00
N THR A 33 7.39 -2.39 13.85
CA THR A 33 7.28 -1.36 14.89
C THR A 33 5.94 -0.65 14.89
N GLY A 34 5.43 -0.37 16.09
CA GLY A 34 4.33 0.57 16.33
C GLY A 34 4.78 1.90 16.92
N ASP A 35 6.09 2.12 17.03
CA ASP A 35 6.67 3.36 17.55
C ASP A 35 6.74 4.42 16.43
N PRO A 36 5.99 5.54 16.54
CA PRO A 36 6.00 6.59 15.53
C PRO A 36 7.38 7.22 15.31
N ALA A 37 8.26 7.25 16.32
CA ALA A 37 9.61 7.79 16.18
C ALA A 37 10.47 6.90 15.28
N VAL A 38 10.35 5.57 15.41
CA VAL A 38 11.04 4.61 14.54
C VAL A 38 10.50 4.72 13.11
N VAL A 39 9.18 4.82 12.94
CA VAL A 39 8.55 5.01 11.62
C VAL A 39 9.04 6.31 10.97
N ALA A 40 9.01 7.42 11.69
CA ALA A 40 9.43 8.74 11.20
C ALA A 40 10.93 8.80 10.86
N ALA A 41 11.77 8.00 11.51
CA ALA A 41 13.21 7.93 11.23
C ALA A 41 13.56 6.97 10.08
N ALA A 42 12.68 6.04 9.73
CA ALA A 42 12.98 4.97 8.79
C ALA A 42 13.28 5.49 7.37
N PRO A 43 14.32 4.97 6.69
CA PRO A 43 14.62 5.23 5.27
C PRO A 43 13.49 4.88 4.30
N ALA A 44 12.66 3.91 4.67
CA ALA A 44 11.46 3.51 3.93
C ALA A 44 10.44 2.88 4.90
N ALA A 45 9.16 2.91 4.54
CA ALA A 45 8.10 2.35 5.38
C ALA A 45 7.05 1.59 4.56
N ILE A 46 6.45 0.57 5.19
CA ILE A 46 5.32 -0.19 4.67
C ILE A 46 4.18 -0.08 5.68
N LEU A 47 3.03 0.41 5.23
CA LEU A 47 1.78 0.36 5.96
C LEU A 47 0.93 -0.80 5.42
N PRO A 48 0.99 -1.98 6.03
CA PRO A 48 0.01 -3.03 5.76
C PRO A 48 -1.37 -2.59 6.28
N GLY A 49 -2.42 -3.29 5.90
CA GLY A 49 -3.67 -3.16 6.62
C GLY A 49 -4.75 -4.12 6.16
N ASP A 50 -5.47 -4.66 7.12
CA ASP A 50 -6.76 -5.31 6.96
C ASP A 50 -7.77 -4.67 7.93
N GLY A 51 -9.04 -5.03 7.79
CA GLY A 51 -10.11 -4.48 8.62
C GLY A 51 -10.76 -3.24 8.00
N ALA A 52 -11.29 -2.37 8.87
CA ALA A 52 -12.08 -1.21 8.48
C ALA A 52 -11.21 0.06 8.40
N PHE A 53 -11.51 0.93 7.44
CA PHE A 53 -10.86 2.21 7.22
C PHE A 53 -10.86 3.09 8.48
N GLY A 54 -12.04 3.29 9.08
CA GLY A 54 -12.20 4.13 10.27
C GLY A 54 -11.38 3.62 11.46
N ALA A 55 -11.54 2.34 11.79
CA ALA A 55 -10.80 1.70 12.88
C ALA A 55 -9.27 1.76 12.66
N THR A 56 -8.82 1.62 11.41
CA THR A 56 -7.40 1.77 11.08
C THR A 56 -6.94 3.21 11.30
N MET A 57 -7.69 4.21 10.81
CA MET A 57 -7.35 5.62 11.03
C MET A 57 -7.33 6.01 12.50
N ASP A 58 -8.25 5.49 13.31
CA ASP A 58 -8.27 5.73 14.75
C ASP A 58 -7.03 5.14 15.43
N ALA A 59 -6.70 3.88 15.14
CA ALA A 59 -5.49 3.24 15.67
C ALA A 59 -4.20 3.97 15.27
N LEU A 60 -4.12 4.47 14.02
CA LEU A 60 -2.97 5.24 13.56
C LEU A 60 -2.84 6.58 14.31
N ARG A 61 -3.96 7.28 14.55
CA ARG A 61 -3.99 8.56 15.27
C ARG A 61 -3.67 8.40 16.75
N GLU A 62 -4.26 7.40 17.40
CA GLU A 62 -4.03 7.11 18.82
C GLU A 62 -2.53 6.86 19.12
N ARG A 63 -1.82 6.26 18.17
CA ARG A 63 -0.39 5.96 18.26
C ARG A 63 0.51 7.05 17.68
N GLY A 64 -0.04 8.12 17.10
CA GLY A 64 0.70 9.17 16.41
C GLY A 64 1.41 8.70 15.12
N ILE A 65 1.09 7.51 14.62
CA ILE A 65 1.66 6.94 13.40
C ILE A 65 1.17 7.70 12.17
N ASP A 66 -0.05 8.25 12.20
CA ASP A 66 -0.58 9.08 11.12
C ASP A 66 0.33 10.28 10.79
N ARG A 67 0.96 10.87 11.80
CA ARG A 67 1.95 11.95 11.64
C ARG A 67 3.27 11.40 11.10
N ALA A 68 3.77 10.32 11.68
CA ALA A 68 5.01 9.67 11.24
C ALA A 68 4.95 9.25 9.76
N VAL A 69 3.82 8.72 9.29
CA VAL A 69 3.60 8.38 7.87
C VAL A 69 3.72 9.63 6.99
N ARG A 70 3.11 10.75 7.38
CA ARG A 70 3.21 12.01 6.64
C ARG A 70 4.65 12.53 6.60
N GLU A 71 5.41 12.38 7.68
CA GLU A 71 6.83 12.75 7.73
C GLU A 71 7.69 11.91 6.78
N VAL A 72 7.51 10.58 6.77
CA VAL A 72 8.18 9.68 5.81
C VAL A 72 7.89 10.11 4.38
N VAL A 73 6.61 10.36 4.06
CA VAL A 73 6.18 10.76 2.73
C VAL A 73 6.76 12.12 2.35
N ALA A 74 6.69 13.12 3.24
CA ALA A 74 7.22 14.46 3.01
C ALA A 74 8.75 14.48 2.84
N ALA A 75 9.47 13.57 3.50
CA ALA A 75 10.91 13.39 3.33
C ALA A 75 11.32 12.73 2.00
N GLY A 76 10.37 12.39 1.14
CA GLY A 76 10.63 11.72 -0.14
C GLY A 76 11.12 10.28 0.03
N ARG A 77 10.82 9.64 1.16
CA ARG A 77 11.25 8.27 1.47
C ARG A 77 10.25 7.25 0.93
N PRO A 78 10.68 6.15 0.30
CA PRO A 78 9.77 5.15 -0.26
C PRO A 78 8.74 4.66 0.76
N PHE A 79 7.48 4.76 0.37
CA PHE A 79 6.35 4.35 1.19
C PHE A 79 5.46 3.39 0.41
N LEU A 80 5.09 2.25 1.02
CA LEU A 80 4.17 1.28 0.44
C LEU A 80 2.93 1.08 1.31
N GLY A 81 1.75 1.45 0.80
CA GLY A 81 0.45 1.12 1.41
C GLY A 81 -0.15 -0.16 0.82
N ILE A 82 -0.63 -1.09 1.65
CA ILE A 82 -1.23 -2.36 1.18
C ILE A 82 -2.67 -2.49 1.69
N CYS A 83 -3.60 -2.78 0.79
CA CYS A 83 -5.03 -2.98 1.05
C CYS A 83 -5.64 -1.79 1.84
N VAL A 84 -5.96 -1.94 3.13
CA VAL A 84 -6.45 -0.79 3.92
C VAL A 84 -5.37 0.27 4.07
N GLY A 85 -4.10 -0.12 4.13
CA GLY A 85 -2.96 0.80 4.10
C GLY A 85 -2.86 1.62 2.80
N MET A 86 -3.39 1.12 1.68
CA MET A 86 -3.59 1.94 0.47
C MET A 86 -4.76 2.91 0.65
N GLN A 87 -5.89 2.39 1.15
CA GLN A 87 -7.13 3.16 1.25
C GLN A 87 -6.97 4.38 2.15
N VAL A 88 -6.35 4.23 3.31
CA VAL A 88 -6.17 5.33 4.27
C VAL A 88 -5.27 6.46 3.77
N LEU A 89 -4.54 6.27 2.66
CA LEU A 89 -3.78 7.37 2.03
C LEU A 89 -4.69 8.43 1.40
N PHE A 90 -5.94 8.08 1.09
CA PHE A 90 -6.91 8.95 0.45
C PHE A 90 -7.60 9.90 1.44
N ASP A 91 -8.43 10.82 0.93
CA ASP A 91 -9.08 11.84 1.75
C ASP A 91 -10.12 11.26 2.70
N SER A 92 -10.94 10.32 2.21
CA SER A 92 -12.04 9.76 3.00
C SER A 92 -12.51 8.38 2.53
N SER A 93 -13.30 7.72 3.38
CA SER A 93 -14.09 6.54 3.03
C SER A 93 -15.54 6.73 3.45
N ASP A 94 -16.49 6.13 2.72
CA ASP A 94 -17.90 6.03 3.12
C ASP A 94 -18.22 4.80 3.99
N GLU A 95 -17.20 4.02 4.35
CA GLU A 95 -17.34 2.85 5.20
C GLU A 95 -17.89 3.19 6.59
N TYR A 96 -18.92 2.45 7.02
CA TYR A 96 -19.59 2.57 8.34
C TYR A 96 -20.00 4.00 8.76
N GLY A 97 -20.47 4.81 7.81
CA GLY A 97 -20.93 6.17 8.11
C GLY A 97 -19.88 7.26 7.91
N GLY A 98 -18.67 6.86 7.51
CA GLY A 98 -17.66 7.75 6.97
C GLY A 98 -16.50 8.04 7.92
N ALA A 99 -15.30 8.20 7.35
CA ALA A 99 -14.11 8.56 8.10
C ALA A 99 -13.12 9.33 7.21
N ALA A 100 -12.40 10.29 7.82
CA ALA A 100 -11.30 11.00 7.16
C ALA A 100 -10.03 10.14 7.17
N GLY A 101 -9.32 10.11 6.05
CA GLY A 101 -8.03 9.43 5.88
C GLY A 101 -6.84 10.33 6.18
N LEU A 102 -5.68 9.97 5.63
CA LEU A 102 -4.43 10.71 5.78
C LEU A 102 -4.39 11.97 4.91
N GLY A 103 -5.15 11.99 3.80
CA GLY A 103 -5.17 13.10 2.83
C GLY A 103 -3.85 13.25 2.07
N ILE A 104 -3.12 12.14 1.89
CA ILE A 104 -1.87 12.13 1.14
C ILE A 104 -2.19 12.12 -0.35
N LEU A 105 -3.16 11.32 -0.79
CA LEU A 105 -3.65 11.28 -2.16
C LEU A 105 -5.08 11.85 -2.20
N PRO A 106 -5.44 12.66 -3.21
CA PRO A 106 -6.81 13.14 -3.35
C PRO A 106 -7.72 12.00 -3.79
N GLY A 107 -8.95 11.97 -3.26
CA GLY A 107 -10.01 11.05 -3.67
C GLY A 107 -10.66 10.29 -2.52
N ASP A 108 -11.69 9.52 -2.87
CA ASP A 108 -12.51 8.80 -1.90
C ASP A 108 -12.47 7.28 -2.12
N VAL A 109 -12.59 6.57 -1.01
CA VAL A 109 -12.78 5.12 -0.94
C VAL A 109 -14.28 4.84 -0.79
N ARG A 110 -14.86 4.11 -1.74
CA ARG A 110 -16.30 3.89 -1.82
C ARG A 110 -16.64 2.41 -1.89
N ARG A 111 -17.78 2.01 -1.34
CA ARG A 111 -18.28 0.64 -1.45
C ARG A 111 -18.56 0.26 -2.92
N PHE A 112 -18.32 -0.99 -3.30
CA PHE A 112 -18.89 -1.54 -4.54
C PHE A 112 -20.42 -1.45 -4.54
N THR A 113 -21.00 -1.08 -5.68
CA THR A 113 -22.45 -1.02 -5.89
C THR A 113 -22.91 -1.90 -7.04
N ASN A 114 -22.05 -2.16 -8.02
CA ASN A 114 -22.37 -2.98 -9.20
C ASN A 114 -21.46 -4.21 -9.35
N ALA A 115 -20.81 -4.64 -8.26
CA ALA A 115 -20.00 -5.86 -8.24
C ALA A 115 -20.87 -7.14 -8.19
N PRO A 116 -20.44 -8.26 -8.82
CA PRO A 116 -21.22 -9.49 -8.83
C PRO A 116 -21.37 -10.15 -7.44
N ARG A 117 -20.41 -9.94 -6.54
CA ARG A 117 -20.47 -10.35 -5.13
C ARG A 117 -19.63 -9.41 -4.28
N ILE A 118 -20.04 -9.11 -3.06
CA ILE A 118 -19.24 -8.28 -2.13
C ILE A 118 -18.97 -9.09 -0.86
N PRO A 119 -17.71 -9.19 -0.38
CA PRO A 119 -16.50 -8.53 -0.90
C PRO A 119 -16.01 -9.10 -2.24
N HIS A 120 -15.25 -8.28 -2.99
CA HIS A 120 -14.37 -8.77 -4.06
C HIS A 120 -13.29 -9.65 -3.42
N MET A 121 -13.42 -10.95 -3.61
CA MET A 121 -12.55 -11.96 -3.00
C MET A 121 -12.07 -12.94 -4.06
N GLY A 122 -10.76 -13.02 -4.24
CA GLY A 122 -10.14 -13.95 -5.15
C GLY A 122 -9.10 -13.31 -6.06
N TRP A 123 -8.73 -14.06 -7.09
CA TRP A 123 -7.77 -13.64 -8.10
C TRP A 123 -8.48 -12.82 -9.18
N ASN A 124 -7.89 -11.69 -9.58
CA ASN A 124 -8.36 -10.86 -10.69
C ASN A 124 -7.17 -10.27 -11.45
N ASP A 125 -7.36 -9.96 -12.73
CA ASP A 125 -6.29 -9.43 -13.58
C ASP A 125 -6.15 -7.91 -13.48
N LEU A 126 -4.92 -7.47 -13.73
CA LEU A 126 -4.52 -6.07 -13.71
C LEU A 126 -4.48 -5.53 -15.13
N THR A 127 -4.94 -4.29 -15.31
CA THR A 127 -4.68 -3.48 -16.50
C THR A 127 -3.66 -2.41 -16.15
N ILE A 128 -2.49 -2.40 -16.79
CA ILE A 128 -1.49 -1.35 -16.61
C ILE A 128 -1.93 -0.11 -17.38
N GLU A 129 -2.16 0.98 -16.66
CA GLU A 129 -2.69 2.24 -17.17
C GLU A 129 -1.55 3.25 -17.45
N ARG A 130 -0.45 3.13 -16.70
CA ARG A 130 0.73 4.01 -16.83
C ARG A 130 1.99 3.28 -16.40
N THR A 131 3.12 3.64 -17.00
CA THR A 131 4.45 3.17 -16.58
C THR A 131 4.88 3.81 -15.26
N HIS A 132 5.46 3.02 -14.36
CA HIS A 132 6.12 3.49 -13.15
C HIS A 132 7.18 2.45 -12.74
N PRO A 133 8.35 2.83 -12.17
CA PRO A 133 9.36 1.86 -11.75
C PRO A 133 8.80 0.77 -10.80
N PHE A 134 7.82 1.13 -9.97
CA PHE A 134 7.14 0.19 -9.08
C PHE A 134 6.45 -0.98 -9.81
N VAL A 135 5.97 -0.78 -11.04
CA VAL A 135 5.29 -1.82 -11.84
C VAL A 135 6.18 -2.37 -12.96
N ASP A 136 7.49 -2.09 -12.93
CA ASP A 136 8.41 -2.64 -13.93
C ASP A 136 8.32 -4.18 -13.97
N GLY A 137 8.23 -4.73 -15.18
CA GLY A 137 8.03 -6.17 -15.41
C GLY A 137 6.64 -6.73 -15.08
N VAL A 138 5.71 -5.94 -14.54
CA VAL A 138 4.29 -6.31 -14.42
C VAL A 138 3.55 -5.86 -15.67
N ARG A 139 2.75 -6.75 -16.26
CA ARG A 139 2.06 -6.51 -17.55
C ARG A 139 0.55 -6.59 -17.38
N SER A 140 -0.20 -5.96 -18.28
CA SER A 140 -1.65 -6.17 -18.33
C SER A 140 -1.96 -7.67 -18.49
N GLY A 141 -2.97 -8.17 -17.79
CA GLY A 141 -3.27 -9.59 -17.67
C GLY A 141 -2.50 -10.32 -16.55
N SER A 142 -1.62 -9.63 -15.80
CA SER A 142 -1.04 -10.19 -14.58
C SER A 142 -2.11 -10.32 -13.51
N TRP A 143 -2.13 -11.44 -12.78
CA TRP A 143 -3.14 -11.72 -11.77
C TRP A 143 -2.67 -11.35 -10.36
N ALA A 144 -3.58 -10.82 -9.54
CA ALA A 144 -3.35 -10.49 -8.14
C ALA A 144 -4.52 -10.93 -7.25
N TYR A 145 -4.26 -11.11 -5.96
CA TYR A 145 -5.26 -11.59 -4.99
C TYR A 145 -5.88 -10.45 -4.18
N PHE A 146 -7.19 -10.28 -4.32
CA PHE A 146 -8.00 -9.23 -3.70
C PHE A 146 -8.89 -9.79 -2.58
N LEU A 147 -9.12 -8.98 -1.55
CA LEU A 147 -10.14 -9.22 -0.51
C LEU A 147 -10.61 -7.86 0.06
N HIS A 148 -11.62 -7.26 -0.55
CA HIS A 148 -12.10 -5.92 -0.14
C HIS A 148 -13.56 -5.66 -0.55
N SER A 149 -14.26 -4.83 0.22
CA SER A 149 -15.62 -4.34 -0.12
C SER A 149 -15.65 -2.90 -0.64
N TYR A 150 -14.58 -2.14 -0.37
CA TYR A 150 -14.43 -0.74 -0.71
C TYR A 150 -13.25 -0.55 -1.65
N ARG A 151 -13.30 0.47 -2.49
CA ARG A 151 -12.32 0.71 -3.55
C ARG A 151 -12.11 2.20 -3.78
N VAL A 152 -10.94 2.55 -4.29
CA VAL A 152 -10.68 3.88 -4.84
C VAL A 152 -11.29 3.94 -6.24
N THR A 153 -12.23 4.85 -6.46
CA THR A 153 -13.01 4.94 -7.72
C THR A 153 -12.21 5.61 -8.85
N ALA A 154 -11.43 6.64 -8.51
CA ALA A 154 -10.55 7.36 -9.42
C ALA A 154 -9.36 7.95 -8.65
N SER A 155 -8.22 8.09 -9.32
CA SER A 155 -7.03 8.74 -8.77
C SER A 155 -6.13 9.22 -9.92
N ASP A 156 -5.54 10.40 -9.77
CA ASP A 156 -4.46 10.92 -10.64
C ASP A 156 -3.16 10.09 -10.51
N ALA A 157 -3.00 9.42 -9.38
CA ALA A 157 -1.91 8.52 -9.07
C ALA A 157 -2.11 7.11 -9.68
N LEU A 158 -3.15 6.86 -10.49
CA LEU A 158 -3.43 5.55 -11.06
C LEU A 158 -2.25 5.01 -11.90
N VAL A 159 -1.83 3.78 -11.59
CA VAL A 159 -0.80 3.05 -12.35
C VAL A 159 -1.36 1.75 -12.92
N ALA A 160 -2.21 1.05 -12.18
CA ALA A 160 -2.93 -0.11 -12.69
C ALA A 160 -4.37 -0.13 -12.16
N SER A 161 -5.29 -0.50 -13.03
CA SER A 161 -6.69 -0.70 -12.69
C SER A 161 -7.06 -2.17 -12.67
N CYS A 162 -8.23 -2.47 -12.11
CA CYS A 162 -8.89 -3.75 -12.18
C CYS A 162 -10.39 -3.51 -12.31
N THR A 163 -11.12 -4.45 -12.91
CA THR A 163 -12.58 -4.37 -13.06
C THR A 163 -13.24 -5.52 -12.34
N TYR A 164 -14.20 -5.19 -11.48
CA TYR A 164 -15.01 -6.19 -10.78
C TYR A 164 -16.46 -5.69 -10.68
N GLY A 165 -17.18 -5.80 -11.80
CA GLY A 165 -18.43 -5.07 -12.05
C GLY A 165 -18.21 -3.58 -12.31
N GLU A 166 -17.26 -2.97 -11.59
CA GLU A 166 -16.87 -1.57 -11.72
C GLU A 166 -15.34 -1.46 -11.78
N ARG A 167 -14.82 -0.50 -12.53
CA ARG A 167 -13.38 -0.19 -12.57
C ARG A 167 -12.93 0.46 -11.27
N PHE A 168 -11.73 0.14 -10.81
CA PHE A 168 -11.12 0.74 -9.63
C PHE A 168 -9.59 0.78 -9.71
N ALA A 169 -8.97 1.59 -8.86
CA ALA A 169 -7.52 1.64 -8.77
C ALA A 169 -6.98 0.42 -8.01
N ALA A 170 -6.23 -0.44 -8.71
CA ALA A 170 -5.59 -1.61 -8.12
C ALA A 170 -4.17 -1.29 -7.64
N ILE A 171 -3.47 -0.41 -8.36
CA ILE A 171 -2.16 0.14 -8.00
C ILE A 171 -2.19 1.65 -8.22
N VAL A 172 -1.72 2.40 -7.22
CA VAL A 172 -1.45 3.83 -7.34
C VAL A 172 0.02 4.11 -7.02
N ALA A 173 0.59 5.12 -7.67
CA ALA A 173 1.89 5.66 -7.32
C ALA A 173 1.99 7.15 -7.68
N ARG A 174 2.60 7.93 -6.79
CA ARG A 174 2.93 9.34 -7.00
C ARG A 174 4.18 9.70 -6.20
N GLY A 175 5.25 10.08 -6.90
CA GLY A 175 6.55 10.33 -6.28
C GLY A 175 7.06 9.08 -5.56
N ASN A 176 7.35 9.21 -4.27
CA ASN A 176 7.83 8.14 -3.39
C ASN A 176 6.70 7.29 -2.76
N VAL A 177 5.43 7.61 -3.01
CA VAL A 177 4.28 6.88 -2.49
C VAL A 177 3.84 5.85 -3.51
N MET A 178 3.80 4.58 -3.11
CA MET A 178 3.24 3.47 -3.86
C MET A 178 2.17 2.78 -3.01
N ALA A 179 1.15 2.24 -3.65
CA ALA A 179 0.15 1.47 -2.92
C ALA A 179 -0.56 0.44 -3.79
N THR A 180 -0.98 -0.67 -3.19
CA THR A 180 -1.72 -1.75 -3.85
C THR A 180 -3.01 -2.06 -3.10
N GLN A 181 -4.13 -2.19 -3.81
CA GLN A 181 -5.41 -2.58 -3.21
C GLN A 181 -5.44 -4.09 -2.91
N PHE A 182 -4.72 -4.88 -3.70
CA PHE A 182 -4.50 -6.31 -3.46
C PHE A 182 -3.34 -6.54 -2.49
N HIS A 183 -3.19 -7.81 -2.11
CA HIS A 183 -2.13 -8.29 -1.22
C HIS A 183 -0.95 -8.84 -2.02
N PRO A 184 0.15 -8.08 -2.23
CA PRO A 184 1.29 -8.55 -3.02
C PRO A 184 1.93 -9.80 -2.41
N GLU A 185 1.92 -9.93 -1.08
CA GLU A 185 2.40 -11.11 -0.37
C GLU A 185 1.60 -12.40 -0.68
N LYS A 186 0.39 -12.26 -1.22
CA LYS A 186 -0.50 -13.36 -1.64
C LYS A 186 -0.61 -13.51 -3.17
N SER A 187 0.06 -12.65 -3.94
CA SER A 187 -0.16 -12.48 -5.39
C SER A 187 0.90 -13.13 -6.28
N ARG A 188 1.58 -14.19 -5.79
CA ARG A 188 2.56 -14.99 -6.55
C ARG A 188 3.56 -14.13 -7.33
N ALA A 189 3.73 -14.36 -8.64
CA ALA A 189 4.76 -13.73 -9.47
C ALA A 189 4.59 -12.21 -9.57
N ALA A 190 3.35 -11.73 -9.76
CA ALA A 190 3.08 -10.29 -9.83
C ALA A 190 3.38 -9.62 -8.48
N GLY A 191 2.90 -10.22 -7.39
CA GLY A 191 3.18 -9.73 -6.04
C GLY A 191 4.66 -9.74 -5.68
N ALA A 192 5.36 -10.82 -6.01
CA ALA A 192 6.81 -10.92 -5.81
C ALA A 192 7.56 -9.83 -6.56
N ARG A 193 7.24 -9.61 -7.85
CA ARG A 193 7.88 -8.56 -8.66
C ARG A 193 7.64 -7.17 -8.07
N LEU A 194 6.43 -6.87 -7.60
CA LEU A 194 6.12 -5.57 -6.98
C LEU A 194 6.93 -5.33 -5.70
N LEU A 195 7.08 -6.36 -4.86
CA LEU A 195 7.93 -6.27 -3.67
C LEU A 195 9.40 -6.07 -4.06
N ASP A 196 9.90 -6.79 -5.06
CA ASP A 196 11.28 -6.61 -5.56
C ASP A 196 11.50 -5.19 -6.09
N ASN A 197 10.54 -4.64 -6.83
CA ASN A 197 10.59 -3.27 -7.35
C ASN A 197 10.57 -2.23 -6.22
N PHE A 198 9.75 -2.43 -5.18
CA PHE A 198 9.74 -1.56 -3.99
C PHE A 198 11.12 -1.51 -3.34
N LEU A 199 11.73 -2.68 -3.14
CA LEU A 199 13.06 -2.79 -2.53
C LEU A 199 14.15 -2.13 -3.38
N ALA A 200 14.08 -2.28 -4.70
CA ALA A 200 15.00 -1.60 -5.61
C ALA A 200 14.90 -0.07 -5.51
N LEU A 201 13.68 0.45 -5.29
CA LEU A 201 13.45 1.88 -5.05
C LEU A 201 13.99 2.34 -3.70
N CYS A 202 13.85 1.53 -2.64
CA CYS A 202 14.50 1.77 -1.34
C CYS A 202 16.01 1.91 -1.49
N ASP A 203 16.64 0.99 -2.21
CA ASP A 203 18.08 0.98 -2.44
C ASP A 203 18.58 2.16 -3.27
N ALA A 204 17.84 2.54 -4.30
CA ALA A 204 18.15 3.72 -5.10
C ALA A 204 18.15 4.98 -4.23
N ARG A 205 17.12 5.14 -3.38
CA ARG A 205 17.01 6.30 -2.50
C ARG A 205 18.11 6.35 -1.45
N SER A 206 18.45 5.22 -0.83
CA SER A 206 19.54 5.18 0.16
C SER A 206 20.89 5.56 -0.44
N ARG A 207 21.14 5.25 -1.71
CA ARG A 207 22.37 5.69 -2.40
C ARG A 207 22.37 7.19 -2.67
N GLU A 208 21.25 7.76 -3.10
CA GLU A 208 21.12 9.22 -3.31
C GLU A 208 21.29 10.02 -2.02
N ALA A 209 20.89 9.47 -0.87
CA ALA A 209 21.04 10.15 0.43
C ALA A 209 22.49 10.17 0.95
N LEU A 210 23.38 9.35 0.38
CA LEU A 210 24.80 9.25 0.74
C LEU A 210 25.72 10.08 -0.16
N THR A 211 25.19 10.70 -1.21
CA THR A 211 25.91 11.55 -2.18
C THR A 211 25.60 13.02 -1.95
#